data_AF-A0A6C0JF86-F1
#
_entry.id   AF-A0A6C0JF86-F1
#
_cell.length_a   1.000
_cell.length_b   1.000
_cell.length_c   1.000
_cell.angle_alpha   90.00
_cell.angle_beta   90.00
_cell.angle_gamma   90.00
#
_symmetry.space_group_name_H-M   'P 1'
#
loop_
_entity.id
_entity.type
_entity.pdbx_description
1 polymer ?
#
loop_
_entity_poly.entity_id
_entity_poly.type
_entity_poly.pdbx_seq_one_letter_code
_entity_poly.pdbx_strand_id
1 'polypeptide(L)'
;MVCSIIDECRCYAYDDVWDPKKRQFCGVRRGPHVVPCPEKECCAGGCPGDFPKEPFRIIKRPLPLEGKQFSTEVYVLILLIIFSLVFLTYLT
;
A
#
# COMPACT_ATOMS: atom_id res chain seq x y z
N MET A 1 11.33 -5.40 -1.60
CA MET A 1 11.12 -4.10 -2.28
C MET A 1 12.39 -3.31 -1.97
N VAL A 2 13.27 -3.10 -2.94
CA VAL A 2 14.57 -2.45 -2.68
C VAL A 2 14.34 -0.95 -2.62
N CYS A 3 14.66 -0.33 -1.49
CA CYS A 3 14.64 1.12 -1.36
C CYS A 3 16.00 1.64 -1.81
N SER A 4 16.07 2.11 -3.06
CA SER A 4 17.26 2.73 -3.63
C SER A 4 17.54 4.05 -2.91
N ILE A 5 18.72 4.17 -2.31
CA ILE A 5 19.26 5.24 -1.45
C ILE A 5 19.19 6.67 -2.06
N ILE A 6 18.77 6.80 -3.32
CA ILE A 6 18.67 8.08 -4.05
C ILE A 6 17.41 8.87 -3.64
N ASP A 7 16.38 8.22 -3.09
CA ASP A 7 15.19 8.91 -2.57
C ASP A 7 15.40 9.32 -1.11
N GLU A 8 14.99 10.54 -0.73
CA GLU A 8 15.10 11.04 0.65
C GLU A 8 14.34 10.15 1.65
N CYS A 9 15.05 9.20 2.25
CA CYS A 9 14.61 8.35 3.34
C CYS A 9 14.30 9.19 4.59
N ARG A 10 13.07 9.11 5.11
CA ARG A 10 12.64 9.85 6.31
C ARG A 10 11.71 9.00 7.19
N CYS A 11 11.65 9.29 8.49
CA CYS A 11 10.69 8.66 9.40
C CYS A 11 9.31 9.33 9.27
N TYR A 12 8.28 8.55 8.96
CA TYR A 12 6.90 9.01 8.86
C TYR A 12 6.04 8.34 9.94
N ALA A 13 4.90 8.94 10.27
CA ALA A 13 3.88 8.33 11.11
C ALA A 13 2.53 8.44 10.41
N TYR A 14 1.64 7.48 10.64
CA TYR A 14 0.26 7.63 10.20
C TYR A 14 -0.53 8.51 11.17
N ASP A 15 -1.56 9.20 10.68
CA ASP A 15 -2.46 10.01 11.52
C ASP A 15 -3.48 9.17 12.30
N ASP A 16 -3.68 7.91 11.90
CA ASP A 16 -4.62 6.97 12.50
C ASP A 16 -4.08 6.20 13.72
N VAL A 17 -2.83 6.44 14.12
CA VAL A 17 -2.20 5.77 15.25
C VAL A 17 -2.34 6.59 16.54
N TRP A 18 -2.57 5.89 17.66
CA TRP A 18 -2.74 6.50 18.99
C TRP A 18 -1.59 7.42 19.43
N ASP A 19 -0.36 7.09 19.06
CA ASP A 19 0.83 7.89 19.37
C ASP A 19 1.78 7.92 18.16
N PRO A 20 1.70 8.97 17.30
CA PRO A 20 2.53 9.08 16.10
C PRO A 20 4.01 9.35 16.43
N LYS A 21 4.35 9.75 17.66
CA LYS A 21 5.75 9.91 18.07
C LYS A 21 6.41 8.56 18.35
N LYS A 22 5.64 7.62 18.92
CA LYS A 22 6.11 6.26 19.21
C LYS A 22 5.88 5.25 18.08
N ARG A 23 4.96 5.53 17.16
CA ARG A 23 4.63 4.63 16.04
C ARG A 23 5.03 5.28 14.73
N GLN A 24 6.32 5.21 14.46
CA GLN A 24 6.93 5.71 13.23
C GLN A 24 7.36 4.53 12.36
N PHE A 25 7.55 4.79 11.07
CA PHE A 25 8.10 3.84 10.12
C PHE A 25 9.05 4.56 9.17
N CYS A 26 10.07 3.85 8.69
CA CYS A 26 10.95 4.36 7.66
C CYS A 26 10.24 4.29 6.30
N GLY A 27 10.27 5.37 5.53
CA GLY A 27 9.68 5.38 4.20
C GLY A 27 10.34 6.35 3.24
N VAL A 28 10.08 6.15 1.96
CA VAL A 28 10.51 7.03 0.87
C VAL A 28 9.30 7.67 0.20
N ARG A 29 9.44 8.93 -0.21
CA ARG A 29 8.39 9.62 -0.96
C ARG A 29 8.54 9.31 -2.45
N ARG A 30 7.58 8.58 -3.01
CA ARG A 30 7.47 8.32 -4.45
C ARG A 30 6.26 9.07 -5.01
N GLY A 31 6.53 10.27 -5.51
CA GLY A 31 5.50 11.19 -6.01
C GLY A 31 4.58 11.70 -4.88
N PRO A 32 3.24 11.50 -4.98
CA PRO A 32 2.29 11.90 -3.95
C PRO A 32 2.19 10.92 -2.77
N HIS A 33 2.79 9.73 -2.88
CA HIS A 33 2.67 8.66 -1.88
C HIS A 33 3.98 8.39 -1.14
N VAL A 34 3.86 7.91 0.09
CA VAL A 34 4.98 7.42 0.90
C VAL A 34 4.91 5.90 0.93
N VAL A 35 6.02 5.24 0.60
CA VAL A 35 6.14 3.78 0.60
C VAL A 35 6.99 3.35 1.78
N PRO A 36 6.53 2.40 2.61
CA PRO A 36 7.33 1.87 3.72
C PRO A 36 8.55 1.10 3.19
N CYS A 37 9.70 1.32 3.83
CA CYS A 37 10.97 0.70 3.52
C CYS A 37 11.49 -0.11 4.71
N PRO A 38 12.27 -1.18 4.47
CA PRO A 38 12.99 -1.84 5.55
C PRO A 38 13.96 -0.85 6.21
N GLU A 39 13.85 -0.73 7.53
CA GLU A 39 14.60 0.27 8.30
C GLU A 39 16.11 0.17 8.09
N LYS A 40 16.63 -1.06 8.02
CA LYS A 40 18.07 -1.35 7.85
C LYS A 40 18.66 -0.84 6.53
N GLU A 41 17.84 -0.62 5.50
CA GLU A 41 18.31 -0.16 4.18
C GLU A 41 18.27 1.36 4.02
N CYS A 42 17.46 2.07 4.82
CA CYS A 42 17.03 3.44 4.51
C CYS A 42 17.10 4.39 5.71
N CYS A 43 16.83 3.91 6.93
CA CYS A 43 16.93 4.70 8.16
C CYS A 43 17.96 4.07 9.09
N ALA A 44 19.21 4.53 9.01
CA ALA A 44 20.28 4.08 9.90
C ALA A 44 19.91 4.39 11.36
N GLY A 45 19.63 3.36 12.16
CA GLY A 45 19.16 3.50 13.55
C GLY A 45 17.67 3.25 13.78
N GLY A 46 16.88 3.03 12.71
CA GLY A 46 15.45 2.70 12.80
C GLY A 46 14.54 3.89 13.14
N CYS A 47 13.22 3.66 13.08
CA CYS A 47 12.20 4.64 13.50
C CYS A 47 11.21 3.95 14.46
N PRO A 48 10.91 4.51 15.65
CA PRO A 48 11.55 5.64 16.31
C PRO A 48 12.82 5.20 17.07
N GLY A 49 13.93 5.91 16.87
CA GLY A 49 15.18 5.69 17.60
C GLY A 49 15.47 6.77 18.65
N ASP A 50 16.74 6.88 19.07
CA ASP A 50 17.22 7.96 19.94
C ASP A 50 16.95 9.35 19.33
N PHE A 51 17.10 9.47 18.02
CA PHE A 51 16.74 10.63 17.20
C PHE A 51 16.37 10.16 15.78
N PRO A 52 15.33 10.72 15.12
CA PRO A 52 14.42 11.74 15.62
C PRO A 52 13.25 11.15 16.43
N LYS A 53 12.97 11.77 17.58
CA LYS A 53 11.77 11.45 18.39
C LYS A 53 10.47 11.90 17.74
N GLU A 54 10.55 12.84 16.81
CA GLU A 54 9.40 13.38 16.10
C GLU A 54 9.39 12.89 14.66
N PRO A 55 8.23 12.47 14.14
CA PRO A 55 8.11 12.09 12.74
C PRO A 55 8.37 13.32 11.86
N PHE A 56 9.05 13.11 10.73
CA PHE A 56 9.24 14.16 9.73
C PHE A 56 7.90 14.71 9.25
N ARG A 57 6.93 13.82 9.08
CA ARG A 57 5.55 14.17 8.75
C ARG A 57 4.58 13.09 9.20
N ILE A 58 3.44 13.53 9.69
CA ILE A 58 2.27 12.67 9.91
C ILE A 58 1.48 12.64 8.60
N ILE A 59 1.24 11.45 8.07
CA ILE A 59 0.57 11.24 6.78
C ILE A 59 -0.71 10.45 6.96
N LYS A 60 -1.66 10.63 6.04
CA LYS A 60 -2.84 9.77 5.98
C LYS A 60 -2.42 8.38 5.50
N ARG A 61 -2.93 7.33 6.17
CA ARG A 61 -2.76 5.98 5.64
C ARG A 61 -3.42 5.91 4.26
N PRO A 62 -2.74 5.39 3.22
CA PRO A 62 -3.43 5.11 1.97
C PRO A 62 -4.57 4.16 2.30
N LEU A 63 -5.80 4.61 2.03
CA LEU A 63 -6.96 3.73 2.09
C LEU A 63 -6.60 2.52 1.22
N PRO A 64 -6.87 1.29 1.68
CA PRO A 64 -6.77 0.14 0.79
C PRO A 64 -7.60 0.52 -0.42
N LEU A 65 -6.96 0.62 -1.59
CA LEU A 65 -7.66 0.76 -2.86
C LEU A 65 -8.70 -0.35 -2.81
N GLU A 66 -9.98 0.01 -2.63
CA GLU A 66 -11.07 -0.95 -2.67
C GLU A 66 -10.82 -1.77 -3.93
N GLY A 67 -10.44 -3.02 -3.72
CA GLY A 67 -9.84 -3.84 -4.76
C GLY A 67 -10.82 -3.82 -5.91
N LYS A 68 -10.38 -3.29 -7.06
CA LYS A 68 -11.11 -3.15 -8.34
C LYS A 68 -12.42 -3.93 -8.27
N GLN A 69 -13.47 -3.26 -7.78
CA GLN A 69 -14.75 -3.91 -7.61
C GLN A 69 -15.20 -4.17 -9.04
N PHE A 70 -14.97 -5.39 -9.53
CA PHE A 70 -15.45 -5.77 -10.84
C PHE A 70 -16.95 -5.52 -10.82
N SER A 71 -17.38 -4.57 -11.64
CA SER A 71 -18.77 -4.14 -11.68
C SER A 71 -19.65 -5.37 -11.86
N THR A 72 -20.82 -5.40 -11.20
CA THR A 72 -21.76 -6.53 -11.28
C THR A 72 -22.05 -6.93 -12.73
N GLU A 73 -22.02 -5.97 -13.65
CA GLU A 73 -22.11 -6.17 -15.10
C GLU A 73 -21.05 -7.11 -15.68
N VAL A 74 -19.78 -7.00 -15.24
CA VAL A 74 -18.69 -7.88 -15.68
C VAL A 74 -18.92 -9.30 -15.18
N TYR A 75 -19.44 -9.46 -13.96
CA TYR A 75 -19.76 -10.77 -13.40
C TYR A 75 -20.91 -11.46 -14.15
N VAL A 76 -21.96 -10.71 -14.50
CA VAL A 76 -23.08 -11.21 -15.31
C VAL A 76 -22.62 -11.61 -16.71
N LEU A 77 -21.74 -10.83 -17.35
CA LEU A 77 -21.17 -11.16 -18.65
C LEU A 77 -20.35 -12.47 -18.60
N ILE A 78 -19.51 -12.65 -17.57
CA ILE A 78 -18.74 -13.88 -17.39
C ILE A 78 -19.67 -15.10 -17.23
N LEU A 79 -20.73 -14.97 -16.43
CA LEU A 79 -21.72 -16.04 -16.25
C LEU A 79 -22.44 -16.41 -17.56
N LEU A 80 -22.84 -15.42 -18.36
CA LEU A 80 -23.48 -15.65 -19.66
C LEU A 80 -22.54 -16.36 -20.64
N ILE A 81 -21.27 -15.98 -20.68
CA ILE A 81 -20.26 -16.64 -21.52
C ILE A 81 -20.11 -18.10 -21.10
N ILE A 82 -19.95 -18.38 -19.80
CA ILE A 82 -19.84 -19.75 -19.29
C ILE A 82 -21.08 -20.57 -19.65
N PHE A 83 -22.28 -20.01 -19.46
CA PHE A 83 -23.53 -20.70 -19.79
C PHE A 83 -23.63 -21.02 -21.29
N SER A 84 -23.23 -20.08 -22.15
CA SER A 84 -23.25 -20.28 -23.61
C SER A 84 -22.28 -21.39 -24.04
N LEU A 85 -21.08 -21.46 -23.44
CA LEU A 85 -20.10 -22.50 -23.73
C LEU A 85 -20.60 -23.88 -23.30
N VAL A 86 -21.18 -23.99 -22.10
CA VAL A 86 -21.77 -25.25 -21.60
C VAL A 86 -22.91 -25.71 -22.51
N PHE A 87 -23.78 -24.79 -22.92
CA PHE A 87 -24.90 -25.09 -23.81
C PHE A 87 -24.42 -25.59 -25.17
N LEU A 88 -23.41 -24.95 -25.76
CA LEU A 88 -22.79 -25.39 -27.01
C LEU A 88 -22.17 -26.79 -26.88
N THR A 89 -21.45 -27.06 -25.78
CA THR A 89 -20.88 -28.40 -25.55
C THR A 89 -21.92 -29.50 -25.30
N TYR A 90 -23.13 -29.16 -24.86
CA TYR A 90 -24.22 -30.12 -24.68
C TYR A 90 -25.02 -30.38 -25.97
N LEU A 91 -25.01 -29.42 -26.90
CA LEU A 91 -25.66 -29.53 -28.21
C LEU A 91 -24.78 -30.17 -29.28
N THR A 92 -23.47 -30.20 -29.07
CA THR A 92 -22.48 -30.82 -29.98
C THR A 92 -22.18 -32.25 -29.52
#